data_AF-D9MV67-F1
#
_entry.id   AF-D9MV67-F1
#
_cell.length_a   1.000
_cell.length_b   1.000
_cell.length_c   1.000
_cell.angle_alpha   90.00
_cell.angle_beta   90.00
_cell.angle_gamma   90.00
#
_symmetry.space_group_name_H-M   'P 1'
#
loop_
_entity.id
_entity.type
_entity.pdbx_description
1 polymer ?
#
loop_
_entity_poly.entity_id
_entity_poly.type
_entity_poly.pdbx_seq_one_letter_code
_entity_poly.pdbx_strand_id
1 'polypeptide(L)'
;DSSNYMPQVFWNAGCQMVSLNFQTSDLPMQLNQGKFEYNGGCGYLLKPDFMRRADKDFDPFADAPVDGVIAAMCSVKVIAGQFLSDKKVGTYVEVDMFGLPSDTVKKEFRTRLVPNNGLNPVYNEDPFVFRKVVLPDLAVLRFGVYEESGKMIGQRILPLDGLQPGYRHVSLRTEANFPMSLPMLFVNIELKIYVPDGFEDFMAMLSDPRG
;
A
#
# COMPACT_ATOMS: atom_id res chain seq x y z
N ASP A 1 18.37 21.67 1.20
CA ASP A 1 17.42 20.77 1.88
C ASP A 1 17.73 19.35 1.41
N SER A 2 17.89 18.39 2.31
CA SER A 2 18.32 17.01 1.98
C SER A 2 17.12 16.14 1.58
N SER A 3 16.25 16.65 0.72
CA SER A 3 15.04 15.95 0.29
C SER A 3 15.33 14.75 -0.61
N ASN A 4 14.42 13.78 -0.63
CA ASN A 4 14.50 12.61 -1.48
C ASN A 4 13.58 12.71 -2.70
N TYR A 5 14.03 12.10 -3.80
CA TYR A 5 13.19 11.80 -4.95
C TYR A 5 12.40 10.52 -4.72
N MET A 6 11.34 10.27 -5.51
CA MET A 6 10.51 9.07 -5.37
C MET A 6 11.24 7.83 -5.93
N PRO A 7 11.61 6.82 -5.10
CA PRO A 7 12.39 5.68 -5.56
C PRO A 7 11.59 4.73 -6.45
N GLN A 8 10.26 4.68 -6.27
CA GLN A 8 9.36 3.81 -7.03
C GLN A 8 9.51 3.99 -8.55
N VAL A 9 9.74 5.23 -9.01
CA VAL A 9 9.94 5.53 -10.44
C VAL A 9 11.11 4.74 -11.02
N PHE A 10 12.20 4.59 -10.27
CA PHE A 10 13.40 3.89 -10.71
C PHE A 10 13.28 2.37 -10.50
N TRP A 11 12.58 1.94 -9.44
CA TRP A 11 12.26 0.52 -9.26
C TRP A 11 11.36 -0.01 -10.38
N ASN A 12 10.43 0.80 -10.89
CA ASN A 12 9.60 0.46 -12.05
C ASN A 12 10.46 0.21 -13.31
N ALA A 13 11.56 0.94 -13.49
CA ALA A 13 12.52 0.70 -14.58
C ALA A 13 13.51 -0.45 -14.29
N GLY A 14 13.42 -1.09 -13.13
CA GLY A 14 14.27 -2.21 -12.75
C GLY A 14 15.65 -1.83 -12.21
N CYS A 15 15.87 -0.54 -11.89
CA CYS A 15 17.09 -0.06 -11.25
C CYS A 15 17.25 -0.69 -9.86
N GLN A 16 18.45 -1.20 -9.57
CA GLN A 16 18.76 -1.95 -8.35
C GLN A 16 19.26 -1.02 -7.24
N MET A 17 20.12 -0.06 -7.59
CA MET A 17 20.77 0.87 -6.67
C MET A 17 20.10 2.24 -6.76
N VAL A 18 19.04 2.44 -5.96
CA VAL A 18 18.27 3.69 -5.92
C VAL A 18 18.59 4.44 -4.63
N SER A 19 19.64 5.25 -4.66
CA SER A 19 20.24 5.87 -3.46
C SER A 19 19.44 7.06 -2.94
N LEU A 20 19.13 7.06 -1.64
CA LEU A 20 18.38 8.11 -0.95
C LEU A 20 19.20 8.71 0.22
N ASN A 21 18.80 9.91 0.64
CA ASN A 21 19.28 10.63 1.81
C ASN A 21 18.62 10.07 3.10
N PHE A 22 19.33 9.18 3.79
CA PHE A 22 18.84 8.49 5.01
C PHE A 22 18.57 9.43 6.20
N GLN A 23 19.19 10.60 6.22
CA GLN A 23 18.99 11.61 7.27
C GLN A 23 17.60 12.25 7.24
N THR A 24 16.84 12.08 6.16
CA THR A 24 15.53 12.69 5.96
C THR A 24 14.46 11.61 5.92
N SER A 25 13.58 11.56 6.92
CA SER A 25 12.48 10.57 7.04
C SER A 25 11.22 10.97 6.26
N ASP A 26 11.41 11.51 5.04
CA ASP A 26 10.32 11.88 4.16
C ASP A 26 9.62 10.64 3.55
N LEU A 27 8.52 10.86 2.83
CA LEU A 27 7.74 9.78 2.21
C LEU A 27 8.58 8.80 1.37
N PRO A 28 9.51 9.25 0.50
CA PRO A 28 10.44 8.35 -0.18
C PRO A 28 11.23 7.44 0.74
N MET A 29 11.79 7.98 1.84
CA MET A 29 12.55 7.19 2.79
C MET A 29 11.66 6.22 3.57
N GLN A 30 10.44 6.64 3.94
CA GLN A 30 9.44 5.76 4.53
C GLN A 30 9.19 4.55 3.63
N LEU A 31 8.91 4.77 2.34
CA LEU A 31 8.70 3.70 1.34
C LEU A 31 9.90 2.76 1.25
N ASN A 32 11.11 3.30 1.19
CA ASN A 32 12.34 2.53 1.15
C ASN A 32 12.49 1.62 2.37
N GLN A 33 12.40 2.18 3.58
CA GLN A 33 12.56 1.41 4.82
C GLN A 33 11.43 0.39 5.02
N GLY A 34 10.20 0.75 4.67
CA GLY A 34 9.05 -0.15 4.74
C GLY A 34 9.18 -1.32 3.77
N LYS A 35 9.60 -1.06 2.54
CA LYS A 35 9.78 -2.10 1.50
C LYS A 35 10.93 -3.05 1.83
N PHE A 36 12.09 -2.54 2.26
CA PHE A 36 13.27 -3.37 2.55
C PHE A 36 13.26 -4.04 3.93
N GLU A 37 12.22 -3.84 4.75
CA GLU A 37 11.99 -4.70 5.90
C GLU A 37 11.66 -6.14 5.49
N TYR A 38 10.99 -6.32 4.35
CA TYR A 38 10.62 -7.62 3.84
C TYR A 38 11.85 -8.41 3.39
N ASN A 39 11.67 -9.72 3.19
CA ASN A 39 12.79 -10.66 2.99
C ASN A 39 13.80 -10.64 4.16
N GLY A 40 13.28 -10.64 5.39
CA GLY A 40 14.09 -10.70 6.62
C GLY A 40 14.99 -9.48 6.86
N GLY A 41 14.69 -8.32 6.27
CA GLY A 41 15.46 -7.10 6.49
C GLY A 41 16.86 -7.12 5.88
N CYS A 42 17.15 -8.02 4.94
CA CYS A 42 18.50 -8.19 4.38
C CYS A 42 18.94 -7.09 3.42
N GLY A 43 18.03 -6.18 3.01
CA GLY A 43 18.31 -5.14 2.03
C GLY A 43 18.24 -5.59 0.57
N TYR A 44 17.86 -6.84 0.29
CA TYR A 44 17.66 -7.37 -1.06
C TYR A 44 16.23 -7.87 -1.24
N LEU A 45 15.61 -7.48 -2.35
CA LEU A 45 14.30 -7.96 -2.78
C LEU A 45 14.42 -8.46 -4.21
N LEU A 46 13.87 -9.66 -4.46
CA LEU A 46 13.87 -10.22 -5.81
C LEU A 46 12.90 -9.42 -6.69
N LYS A 47 13.36 -9.00 -7.87
CA LYS A 47 12.48 -8.36 -8.86
C LYS A 47 11.44 -9.36 -9.38
N PRO A 48 10.23 -8.89 -9.78
CA PRO A 48 9.26 -9.71 -10.47
C PRO A 48 9.85 -10.44 -11.68
N ASP A 49 9.29 -11.60 -12.04
CA ASP A 49 9.89 -12.51 -13.01
C ASP A 49 10.11 -11.90 -14.40
N PHE A 50 9.12 -11.19 -14.92
CA PHE A 50 9.20 -10.51 -16.22
C PHE A 50 10.28 -9.41 -16.26
N MET A 51 10.70 -8.84 -15.12
CA MET A 51 11.79 -7.85 -15.05
C MET A 51 13.19 -8.49 -15.00
N ARG A 52 13.26 -9.82 -14.96
CA ARG A 52 14.51 -10.59 -14.89
C ARG A 52 14.76 -11.42 -16.14
N ARG A 53 13.72 -11.67 -16.94
CA ARG A 53 13.76 -12.52 -18.12
C ARG A 53 14.26 -11.77 -19.35
N ALA A 54 15.18 -12.38 -20.08
CA ALA A 54 15.76 -11.80 -21.30
C ALA A 54 14.83 -11.94 -22.53
N ASP A 55 13.85 -12.84 -22.46
CA ASP A 55 12.87 -13.13 -23.51
C ASP A 55 11.53 -12.39 -23.31
N LYS A 56 11.50 -11.43 -22.38
CA LYS A 56 10.32 -10.61 -22.08
C LYS A 56 10.71 -9.14 -22.12
N ASP A 57 9.92 -8.37 -22.87
CA ASP A 57 9.98 -6.90 -22.83
C ASP A 57 8.93 -6.38 -21.85
N PHE A 58 9.29 -5.34 -21.10
CA PHE A 58 8.41 -4.69 -20.13
C PHE A 58 8.46 -3.18 -20.30
N ASP A 59 7.30 -2.59 -20.58
CA ASP A 59 7.11 -1.14 -20.56
C ASP A 59 6.49 -0.73 -19.21
N PRO A 60 7.21 0.00 -18.35
CA PRO A 60 6.71 0.46 -17.05
C PRO A 60 5.56 1.48 -17.15
N PHE A 61 5.25 1.98 -18.35
CA PHE A 61 4.15 2.92 -18.61
C PHE A 61 2.96 2.27 -19.30
N ALA A 62 2.99 0.95 -19.55
CA ALA A 62 1.87 0.27 -20.17
C ALA A 62 0.62 0.25 -19.25
N ASP A 63 -0.54 0.59 -19.83
CA ASP A 63 -1.85 0.50 -19.15
C ASP A 63 -2.49 -0.90 -19.24
N ALA A 64 -1.92 -1.77 -20.07
CA ALA A 64 -2.34 -3.15 -20.22
C ALA A 64 -1.62 -4.06 -19.21
N PRO A 65 -2.29 -5.12 -18.70
CA PRO A 65 -1.61 -6.16 -17.92
C PRO A 65 -0.40 -6.70 -18.67
N VAL A 66 0.73 -6.82 -17.96
CA VAL A 66 1.93 -7.46 -18.50
C VAL A 66 1.60 -8.91 -18.81
N ASP A 67 2.03 -9.41 -19.96
CA ASP A 67 1.78 -10.80 -20.36
C ASP A 67 2.31 -11.79 -19.29
N GLY A 68 1.40 -12.61 -18.76
CA GLY A 68 1.67 -13.54 -17.66
C GLY A 68 1.49 -12.97 -16.24
N VAL A 69 1.14 -11.69 -16.08
CA VAL A 69 0.81 -11.09 -14.78
C VAL A 69 -0.71 -10.95 -14.63
N ILE A 70 -1.22 -11.45 -13.50
CA ILE A 70 -2.63 -11.32 -13.15
C ILE A 70 -2.83 -9.99 -12.41
N ALA A 71 -3.51 -9.06 -13.05
CA ALA A 71 -3.90 -7.80 -12.42
C ALA A 71 -4.85 -8.07 -11.23
N ALA A 72 -4.79 -7.21 -10.21
CA ALA A 72 -5.61 -7.34 -9.01
C ALA A 72 -6.58 -6.16 -8.84
N MET A 73 -7.65 -6.40 -8.07
CA MET A 73 -8.44 -5.36 -7.44
C MET A 73 -8.14 -5.42 -5.93
N CYS A 74 -7.83 -4.27 -5.33
CA CYS A 74 -7.63 -4.16 -3.90
C CYS A 74 -8.66 -3.22 -3.29
N SER A 75 -9.29 -3.63 -2.18
CA SER A 75 -10.21 -2.79 -1.43
C SER A 75 -9.78 -2.73 0.03
N VAL A 76 -9.81 -1.54 0.64
CA VAL A 76 -9.37 -1.30 2.00
C VAL A 76 -10.45 -0.54 2.76
N LYS A 77 -11.07 -1.19 3.74
CA LYS A 77 -11.97 -0.54 4.70
C LYS A 77 -11.23 -0.24 5.99
N VAL A 78 -11.06 1.04 6.30
CA VAL A 78 -10.53 1.48 7.60
C VAL A 78 -11.67 1.53 8.61
N ILE A 79 -11.66 0.61 9.57
CA ILE A 79 -12.78 0.44 10.51
C ILE A 79 -12.56 1.30 11.76
N ALA A 80 -11.43 1.12 12.43
CA ALA A 80 -11.12 1.80 13.68
C ALA A 80 -9.61 1.93 13.92
N GLY A 81 -9.23 2.78 14.87
CA GLY A 81 -7.89 2.82 15.45
C GLY A 81 -7.91 2.49 16.93
N GLN A 82 -6.77 2.08 17.48
CA GLN A 82 -6.57 1.86 18.91
C GLN A 82 -5.26 2.50 19.36
N PHE A 83 -5.29 3.17 20.51
CA PHE A 83 -4.16 3.81 21.17
C PHE A 83 -3.34 4.72 20.26
N LEU A 84 -4.01 5.47 19.36
CA LEU A 84 -3.33 6.33 18.39
C LEU A 84 -2.67 7.54 19.04
N SER A 85 -3.26 8.08 20.10
CA SER A 85 -2.69 9.18 20.88
C SER A 85 -3.07 9.06 22.34
N ASP A 86 -2.16 9.50 23.21
CA ASP A 86 -2.38 9.71 24.64
C ASP A 86 -3.17 11.00 24.93
N LYS A 87 -3.36 11.86 23.91
CA LYS A 87 -4.12 13.09 23.97
C LYS A 87 -5.51 12.93 23.36
N LYS A 88 -6.43 13.79 23.80
CA LYS A 88 -7.74 13.97 23.15
C LYS A 88 -7.59 14.86 21.92
N VAL A 89 -7.07 14.29 20.84
CA VAL A 89 -6.90 14.95 19.53
C VAL A 89 -7.78 14.29 18.48
N GLY A 90 -8.14 15.04 17.44
CA GLY A 90 -8.76 14.46 16.26
C GLY A 90 -7.77 13.61 15.46
N THR A 91 -8.23 12.53 14.84
CA THR A 91 -7.39 11.67 13.97
C THR A 91 -8.07 11.32 12.66
N TYR A 92 -7.27 11.06 11.62
CA TYR A 92 -7.71 10.53 10.33
C TYR A 92 -6.65 9.60 9.73
N VAL A 93 -7.06 8.77 8.77
CA VAL A 93 -6.19 7.80 8.09
C VAL A 93 -6.18 8.10 6.59
N GLU A 94 -4.99 8.12 5.99
CA GLU A 94 -4.76 8.11 4.56
C GLU A 94 -4.34 6.70 4.13
N VAL A 95 -4.82 6.24 2.98
CA VAL A 95 -4.41 4.97 2.36
C VAL A 95 -3.96 5.24 0.94
N ASP A 96 -2.66 5.14 0.70
CA ASP A 96 -2.06 5.34 -0.62
C ASP A 96 -1.62 3.98 -1.22
N MET A 97 -1.48 3.94 -2.54
CA MET A 97 -0.81 2.86 -3.25
C MET A 97 0.34 3.41 -4.09
N PHE A 98 1.49 2.74 -4.06
CA PHE A 98 2.65 3.06 -4.89
C PHE A 98 3.06 1.83 -5.68
N GLY A 99 3.22 1.96 -6.99
CA GLY A 99 3.56 0.87 -7.89
C GLY A 99 3.98 1.42 -9.24
N LEU A 100 3.46 0.85 -10.32
CA LEU A 100 3.53 1.51 -11.63
C LEU A 100 2.84 2.88 -11.61
N PRO A 101 3.13 3.77 -12.58
CA PRO A 101 2.42 5.05 -12.67
C PRO A 101 0.90 4.88 -12.71
N SER A 102 0.39 3.86 -13.42
CA SER A 102 -1.03 3.52 -13.51
C SER A 102 -1.61 2.93 -12.23
N ASP A 103 -0.78 2.32 -11.37
CA ASP A 103 -1.18 1.73 -10.09
C ASP A 103 -1.07 2.73 -8.92
N THR A 104 -0.37 3.85 -9.13
CA THR A 104 -0.04 4.79 -8.06
C THR A 104 -1.22 5.72 -7.79
N VAL A 105 -1.78 5.61 -6.60
CA VAL A 105 -2.88 6.47 -6.10
C VAL A 105 -2.42 7.11 -4.80
N LYS A 106 -2.32 8.44 -4.78
CA LYS A 106 -1.77 9.20 -3.65
C LYS A 106 -2.70 10.36 -3.26
N LYS A 107 -2.94 10.53 -1.96
CA LYS A 107 -3.75 11.62 -1.37
C LYS A 107 -5.20 11.68 -1.86
N GLU A 108 -5.69 10.60 -2.45
CA GLU A 108 -7.09 10.49 -2.87
C GLU A 108 -7.95 9.87 -1.77
N PHE A 109 -7.47 8.79 -1.16
CA PHE A 109 -8.21 8.04 -0.15
C PHE A 109 -7.84 8.47 1.26
N ARG A 110 -8.77 9.15 1.91
CA ARG A 110 -8.65 9.64 3.28
C ARG A 110 -9.97 9.46 4.01
N THR A 111 -9.91 8.97 5.24
CA THR A 111 -11.11 8.89 6.09
C THR A 111 -11.56 10.28 6.54
N ARG A 112 -12.81 10.42 6.96
CA ARG A 112 -13.18 11.58 7.78
C ARG A 112 -12.31 11.70 9.03
N LEU A 113 -12.24 12.92 9.55
CA LEU A 113 -11.64 13.20 10.85
C LEU A 113 -12.59 12.74 11.97
N VAL A 114 -12.08 11.98 12.93
CA VAL A 114 -12.78 11.67 14.18
C VAL A 114 -12.21 12.61 15.27
N PRO A 115 -12.95 13.65 15.69
CA PRO A 115 -12.43 14.65 16.63
C PRO A 115 -12.36 14.12 18.06
N ASN A 116 -11.43 14.65 18.85
CA ASN A 116 -11.33 14.45 20.30
C ASN A 116 -11.29 12.98 20.78
N ASN A 117 -10.87 12.04 19.91
CA ASN A 117 -10.77 10.62 20.23
C ASN A 117 -9.50 10.00 19.63
N GLY A 118 -8.38 10.14 20.36
CA GLY A 118 -7.11 9.48 20.02
C GLY A 118 -6.99 8.04 20.56
N LEU A 119 -7.88 7.61 21.45
CA LEU A 119 -7.75 6.32 22.13
C LEU A 119 -8.37 5.17 21.35
N ASN A 120 -9.58 5.35 20.81
CA ASN A 120 -10.31 4.31 20.08
C ASN A 120 -11.28 4.89 19.02
N PRO A 121 -10.80 5.70 18.07
CA PRO A 121 -11.64 6.26 17.02
C PRO A 121 -12.22 5.17 16.11
N VAL A 122 -13.48 5.35 15.70
CA VAL A 122 -14.16 4.51 14.71
C VAL A 122 -14.42 5.35 13.47
N TYR A 123 -13.81 4.95 12.36
CA TYR A 123 -13.97 5.61 11.05
C TYR A 123 -15.15 4.96 10.32
N ASN A 124 -15.01 3.67 9.98
CA ASN A 124 -16.00 2.74 9.43
C ASN A 124 -16.83 3.29 8.25
N GLU A 125 -16.14 3.95 7.33
CA GLU A 125 -16.72 4.47 6.09
C GLU A 125 -16.73 3.39 4.98
N ASP A 126 -17.20 3.76 3.80
CA ASP A 126 -17.08 2.92 2.61
C ASP A 126 -15.62 2.60 2.30
N PRO A 127 -15.33 1.41 1.76
CA PRO A 127 -13.96 1.01 1.50
C PRO A 127 -13.34 1.85 0.37
N PHE A 128 -12.04 2.09 0.50
CA PHE A 128 -11.22 2.63 -0.59
C PHE A 128 -10.97 1.55 -1.63
N VAL A 129 -11.21 1.84 -2.90
CA VAL A 129 -11.16 0.84 -3.97
C VAL A 129 -10.06 1.20 -4.98
N PHE A 130 -9.01 0.41 -4.99
CA PHE A 130 -7.98 0.39 -6.02
C PHE A 130 -8.43 -0.60 -7.09
N ARG A 131 -9.21 -0.09 -8.05
CA ARG A 131 -10.02 -0.90 -8.97
C ARG A 131 -9.20 -1.84 -9.84
N LYS A 132 -8.10 -1.34 -10.39
CA LYS A 132 -7.19 -2.08 -11.27
C LYS A 132 -5.76 -1.79 -10.83
N VAL A 133 -5.10 -2.81 -10.31
CA VAL A 133 -3.67 -2.85 -10.03
C VAL A 133 -3.05 -3.72 -11.10
N VAL A 134 -2.45 -3.09 -12.10
CA VAL A 134 -1.80 -3.70 -13.26
C VAL A 134 -0.68 -4.64 -12.83
N LEU A 135 0.13 -4.23 -11.83
CA LEU A 135 1.30 -4.98 -11.40
C LEU A 135 1.38 -5.11 -9.87
N PRO A 136 0.59 -6.03 -9.27
CA PRO A 136 0.53 -6.20 -7.82
C PRO A 136 1.88 -6.52 -7.17
N ASP A 137 2.74 -7.32 -7.83
CA ASP A 137 4.06 -7.72 -7.34
C ASP A 137 4.99 -6.53 -7.04
N LEU A 138 4.76 -5.40 -7.70
CA LEU A 138 5.56 -4.19 -7.51
C LEU A 138 4.88 -3.14 -6.62
N ALA A 139 3.58 -3.31 -6.39
CA ALA A 139 2.73 -2.38 -5.66
C ALA A 139 2.89 -2.54 -4.14
N VAL A 140 2.80 -1.43 -3.43
CA VAL A 140 2.76 -1.36 -1.97
C VAL A 140 1.59 -0.48 -1.53
N LEU A 141 0.83 -0.94 -0.54
CA LEU A 141 -0.12 -0.14 0.22
C LEU A 141 0.61 0.61 1.33
N ARG A 142 0.25 1.87 1.53
CA ARG A 142 0.72 2.70 2.64
C ARG A 142 -0.48 3.20 3.45
N PHE A 143 -0.49 2.87 4.73
CA PHE A 143 -1.35 3.51 5.72
C PHE A 143 -0.58 4.66 6.37
N GLY A 144 -1.15 5.86 6.38
CA GLY A 144 -0.64 7.00 7.14
C GLY A 144 -1.71 7.48 8.13
N VAL A 145 -1.37 7.56 9.41
CA VAL A 145 -2.29 8.03 10.45
C VAL A 145 -1.83 9.39 10.95
N TYR A 146 -2.74 10.34 11.04
CA TYR A 146 -2.42 11.73 11.34
C TYR A 146 -3.36 12.31 12.38
N GLU A 147 -2.84 13.26 13.14
CA GLU A 147 -3.63 14.18 13.96
C GLU A 147 -4.34 15.22 13.08
N GLU A 148 -5.37 15.87 13.62
CA GLU A 148 -6.06 16.99 12.95
C GLU A 148 -5.13 18.17 12.59
N SER A 149 -4.00 18.30 13.29
CA SER A 149 -2.94 19.27 13.01
C SER A 149 -2.14 18.96 11.73
N GLY A 150 -2.33 17.78 11.14
CA GLY A 150 -1.52 17.25 10.04
C GLY A 150 -0.24 16.55 10.49
N LYS A 151 0.04 16.51 11.79
CA LYS A 151 1.18 15.78 12.35
C LYS A 151 0.96 14.26 12.20
N MET A 152 1.96 13.55 11.71
CA MET A 152 1.90 12.09 11.61
C MET A 152 2.00 11.43 12.99
N ILE A 153 1.13 10.46 13.22
CA ILE A 153 1.15 9.58 14.40
C ILE A 153 2.01 8.36 14.10
N GLY A 154 1.78 7.75 12.94
CA GLY A 154 2.51 6.58 12.48
C GLY A 154 2.08 6.17 11.08
N GLN A 155 2.85 5.27 10.49
CA GLN A 155 2.62 4.76 9.15
C GLN A 155 2.81 3.24 9.11
N ARG A 156 2.29 2.60 8.07
CA ARG A 156 2.64 1.21 7.74
C ARG A 156 2.70 1.03 6.24
N ILE A 157 3.73 0.34 5.77
CA ILE A 157 3.89 -0.06 4.36
C ILE A 157 3.76 -1.58 4.24
N LEU A 158 2.88 -2.01 3.35
CA LEU A 158 2.53 -3.40 3.08
C LEU A 158 2.62 -3.66 1.57
N PRO A 159 3.60 -4.43 1.07
CA PRO A 159 3.58 -4.96 -0.29
C PRO A 159 2.28 -5.73 -0.53
N LEU A 160 1.73 -5.62 -1.75
CA LEU A 160 0.58 -6.45 -2.13
C LEU A 160 1.00 -7.90 -2.29
N ASP A 161 2.25 -8.15 -2.73
CA ASP A 161 2.85 -9.48 -2.73
C ASP A 161 2.85 -10.09 -1.32
N GLY A 162 2.21 -11.24 -1.17
CA GLY A 162 2.04 -11.94 0.10
C GLY A 162 1.04 -11.32 1.09
N LEU A 163 0.34 -10.23 0.74
CA LEU A 163 -0.62 -9.57 1.63
C LEU A 163 -1.81 -10.47 1.93
N GLN A 164 -2.17 -10.58 3.21
CA GLN A 164 -3.25 -11.45 3.67
C GLN A 164 -4.58 -10.68 3.78
N PRO A 165 -5.62 -11.06 3.00
CA PRO A 165 -6.92 -10.39 3.07
C PRO A 165 -7.70 -10.73 4.35
N GLY A 166 -8.87 -10.11 4.50
CA GLY A 166 -9.80 -10.24 5.61
C GLY A 166 -9.65 -9.12 6.65
N TYR A 167 -10.26 -9.36 7.83
CA TYR A 167 -10.13 -8.46 8.98
C TYR A 167 -8.76 -8.60 9.62
N ARG A 168 -8.00 -7.51 9.71
CA ARG A 168 -6.63 -7.48 10.20
C ARG A 168 -6.42 -6.31 11.14
N HIS A 169 -5.57 -6.53 12.14
CA HIS A 169 -4.93 -5.45 12.86
C HIS A 169 -3.63 -5.08 12.14
N VAL A 170 -3.40 -3.79 11.97
CA VAL A 170 -2.20 -3.22 11.35
C VAL A 170 -1.47 -2.39 12.39
N SER A 171 -0.43 -2.96 12.98
CA SER A 171 0.44 -2.24 13.94
C SER A 171 1.25 -1.17 13.21
N LEU A 172 1.18 0.05 13.73
CA LEU A 172 1.83 1.22 13.12
C LEU A 172 3.32 1.26 13.45
N ARG A 173 4.03 2.03 12.64
CA ARG A 173 5.46 2.31 12.74
C ARG A 173 5.70 3.80 12.80
N THR A 174 6.86 4.20 13.29
CA THR A 174 7.32 5.58 13.18
C THR A 174 7.65 5.93 11.72
N GLU A 175 7.96 7.20 11.46
CA GLU A 175 8.45 7.66 10.15
C GLU A 175 9.74 6.94 9.73
N ALA A 176 10.60 6.57 10.69
CA ALA A 176 11.82 5.81 10.44
C ALA A 176 11.60 4.27 10.45
N ASN A 177 10.35 3.83 10.29
CA ASN A 177 9.93 2.43 10.27
C ASN A 177 10.28 1.62 11.54
N PHE A 178 10.43 2.27 12.70
CA PHE A 178 10.56 1.55 13.97
C PHE A 178 9.18 1.10 14.48
N PRO A 179 9.05 -0.12 15.06
CA PRO A 179 7.78 -0.62 15.55
C PRO A 179 7.25 0.22 16.72
N MET A 180 5.96 0.53 16.71
CA MET A 180 5.27 1.17 17.83
C MET A 180 4.52 0.11 18.64
N SER A 181 4.48 0.25 19.96
CA SER A 181 3.95 -0.79 20.85
C SER A 181 2.42 -0.85 20.92
N LEU A 182 1.75 0.30 20.86
CA LEU A 182 0.29 0.41 21.09
C LEU A 182 -0.51 0.85 19.85
N PRO A 183 -0.08 1.87 19.08
CA PRO A 183 -0.89 2.38 17.97
C PRO A 183 -1.11 1.33 16.87
N MET A 184 -2.37 1.05 16.59
CA MET A 184 -2.77 0.07 15.58
C MET A 184 -4.09 0.48 14.92
N LEU A 185 -4.29 0.03 13.68
CA LEU A 185 -5.55 0.12 12.96
C LEU A 185 -6.24 -1.24 12.93
N PHE A 186 -7.57 -1.22 12.94
CA PHE A 186 -8.40 -2.36 12.57
C PHE A 186 -8.99 -2.09 11.18
N VAL A 187 -8.70 -2.97 10.24
CA VAL A 187 -9.06 -2.82 8.82
C VAL A 187 -9.65 -4.11 8.28
N ASN A 188 -10.40 -4.00 7.18
CA ASN A 188 -10.72 -5.13 6.32
C ASN A 188 -10.08 -4.89 4.96
N ILE A 189 -9.33 -5.87 4.46
CA ILE A 189 -8.67 -5.82 3.16
C ILE A 189 -9.26 -6.90 2.28
N GLU A 190 -9.72 -6.54 1.09
CA GLU A 190 -10.08 -7.50 0.05
C GLU A 190 -9.06 -7.44 -1.08
N LEU A 191 -8.60 -8.62 -1.51
CA LEU A 191 -7.77 -8.79 -2.69
C LEU A 191 -8.46 -9.79 -3.60
N LYS A 192 -8.76 -9.36 -4.82
CA LYS A 192 -9.45 -10.16 -5.84
C LYS A 192 -8.67 -10.07 -7.14
N ILE A 193 -8.83 -11.07 -8.00
CA ILE A 193 -8.39 -10.97 -9.39
C ILE A 193 -9.20 -9.85 -10.05
N TYR A 194 -8.52 -8.96 -10.79
CA TYR A 194 -9.20 -7.96 -11.58
C TYR A 194 -9.96 -8.62 -12.72
N VAL A 195 -11.26 -8.34 -12.81
CA VAL A 195 -12.10 -8.75 -13.95
C VAL A 195 -12.49 -7.48 -14.71
N PRO A 196 -12.19 -7.39 -16.01
CA PRO A 196 -12.65 -6.28 -16.84
C PRO A 196 -14.17 -6.21 -16.89
N ASP A 197 -14.70 -4.99 -17.03
CA ASP A 197 -16.14 -4.75 -17.14
C ASP A 197 -16.77 -5.56 -18.28
N GLY A 198 -17.87 -6.25 -18.00
CA GLY A 198 -18.60 -7.08 -18.96
C GLY A 198 -18.11 -8.52 -19.06
N PHE A 199 -17.11 -8.91 -18.27
CA PHE A 199 -16.60 -10.29 -18.19
C PHE A 199 -16.92 -10.99 -16.87
N GLU A 200 -17.74 -10.39 -16.01
CA GLU A 200 -18.09 -10.93 -14.69
C GLU A 200 -18.78 -12.28 -14.78
N ASP A 201 -19.79 -12.41 -15.65
CA ASP A 201 -20.52 -13.66 -15.86
C ASP A 201 -19.61 -14.76 -16.42
N PHE A 202 -18.71 -14.40 -17.34
CA PHE A 202 -17.75 -15.33 -17.90
C PHE A 202 -16.77 -15.84 -16.83
N MET A 203 -16.28 -14.96 -15.96
CA MET A 203 -15.42 -15.35 -14.85
C MET A 203 -16.17 -16.22 -13.83
N ALA A 204 -17.44 -15.93 -13.56
CA ALA A 204 -18.28 -16.74 -12.68
C ALA A 204 -18.44 -18.17 -13.22
N MET A 205 -18.72 -18.32 -14.53
CA MET A 205 -18.82 -19.62 -15.19
C MET A 205 -17.49 -20.40 -15.16
N LEU A 206 -16.35 -19.71 -15.28
CA LEU A 206 -15.03 -20.36 -15.17
C LEU A 206 -14.71 -20.80 -13.73
N SER A 207 -15.15 -20.01 -12.74
CA SER A 207 -14.87 -20.26 -11.32
C SER A 207 -15.77 -21.36 -10.74
N ASP A 208 -17.01 -21.45 -11.20
CA ASP A 208 -17.94 -22.52 -10.89
C ASP A 208 -18.59 -23.10 -12.16
N PRO A 209 -17.92 -24.02 -12.85
CA PRO A 209 -18.40 -24.56 -14.13
C PRO A 209 -19.59 -25.51 -13.99
N ARG A 210 -20.04 -25.82 -12.77
CA ARG A 210 -21.13 -26.77 -12.52
C ARG A 210 -22.43 -26.11 -12.07
N GLY A 211 -22.38 -24.85 -11.64
CA GLY A 211 -23.54 -24.08 -11.17
C GLY A 211 -23.94 -24.37 -9.74
#